data_AF-A0A842W4K3-F1
#
_entry.id   AF-A0A842W4K3-F1
#
_cell.length_a   1.000
_cell.length_b   1.000
_cell.length_c   1.000
_cell.angle_alpha   90.00
_cell.angle_beta   90.00
_cell.angle_gamma   90.00
#
_symmetry.space_group_name_H-M   'P 1'
#
loop_
_entity.id
_entity.type
_entity.pdbx_description
1 polymer ?
#
loop_
_entity_poly.entity_id
_entity_poly.type
_entity_poly.pdbx_seq_one_letter_code
_entity_poly.pdbx_strand_id
1 'polypeptide(L)' 'MKIEIPNKITEKLQKRVDSSDEFKNVQEYVEYILKQVVERLENENDEEDEKEEVYSEEDEEKVKERLRGLGYLD' A
#
# COMPACT_ATOMS: atom_id res chain seq x y z
N MET A 1 -2.02 5.34 22.16
CA MET A 1 -3.31 4.64 22.02
C MET A 1 -3.04 3.14 22.00
N LYS A 2 -3.87 2.29 22.60
CA LYS A 2 -3.71 0.83 22.58
C LYS A 2 -4.98 0.21 22.00
N ILE A 3 -4.82 -0.75 21.10
CA ILE A 3 -5.93 -1.49 20.48
C ILE A 3 -5.84 -2.92 20.98
N GLU A 4 -6.93 -3.43 21.54
CA GLU A 4 -7.01 -4.82 21.98
C GLU A 4 -7.61 -5.69 20.88
N ILE A 5 -6.91 -6.76 20.53
CA ILE A 5 -7.32 -7.71 19.49
C ILE A 5 -7.65 -9.05 20.18
N PRO A 6 -8.78 -9.69 19.84
CA PRO A 6 -9.13 -10.99 20.39
C PRO A 6 -8.04 -12.04 20.14
N ASN A 7 -7.75 -12.86 21.15
CA ASN A 7 -6.71 -13.91 21.09
C ASN A 7 -6.81 -14.81 19.84
N LYS A 8 -8.04 -15.17 19.44
CA LYS A 8 -8.29 -16.00 18.26
C LYS A 8 -7.78 -15.37 16.95
N ILE A 9 -7.80 -14.05 16.85
CA ILE A 9 -7.27 -13.33 15.69
C ILE A 9 -5.75 -13.22 15.81
N THR A 10 -5.24 -12.86 16.99
CA THR A 10 -3.81 -12.79 17.26
C THR A 10 -3.08 -14.10 16.95
N GLU A 11 -3.66 -15.25 17.34
CA GLU A 11 -3.11 -16.57 17.00
C GLU A 11 -3.02 -16.83 15.49
N LYS A 12 -4.02 -16.36 14.72
CA LYS A 12 -3.99 -16.49 13.26
C LYS A 12 -2.93 -15.60 12.63
N LEU A 13 -2.78 -14.38 13.15
CA LEU A 13 -1.75 -13.44 12.69
C LEU A 13 -0.35 -13.99 13.00
N GLN A 14 -0.15 -14.51 14.21
CA GLN A 14 1.12 -15.13 14.62
C GLN A 14 1.50 -16.30 13.70
N LYS A 15 0.58 -17.24 13.45
CA LYS A 15 0.84 -18.36 12.52
C LYS A 15 1.25 -17.89 11.13
N ARG A 16 0.70 -16.75 10.68
CA ARG A 16 0.97 -16.20 9.35
C ARG A 16 2.34 -15.54 9.26
N VAL A 17 2.75 -14.86 10.33
CA VAL A 17 4.12 -14.33 10.51
C VAL A 17 5.11 -15.48 10.63
N ASP A 18 4.82 -16.49 11.44
CA ASP A 18 5.71 -17.65 11.58
C ASP A 18 5.86 -18.45 10.28
N SER A 19 4.89 -18.36 9.38
CA SER A 19 4.91 -19.02 8.06
C SER A 19 5.53 -18.14 6.96
N SER A 20 5.91 -16.89 7.26
CA SER A 20 6.42 -15.93 6.29
C SER A 20 7.67 -15.24 6.82
N ASP A 21 8.80 -15.41 6.13
CA ASP A 21 10.06 -14.72 6.48
C ASP A 21 10.03 -13.20 6.17
N GLU A 22 8.91 -12.67 5.65
CA GLU A 22 8.76 -11.27 5.27
C GLU A 22 8.59 -10.33 6.47
N PHE A 23 8.10 -10.82 7.61
CA PHE A 23 7.80 -10.01 8.78
C PHE A 23 8.55 -10.50 10.02
N LYS A 24 9.15 -9.59 10.79
CA LYS A 24 9.93 -9.95 11.98
C LYS A 24 9.07 -10.26 13.19
N ASN A 25 7.86 -9.71 13.23
CA ASN A 25 6.92 -9.85 14.34
C ASN A 25 5.48 -9.51 13.91
N VAL A 26 4.52 -9.88 14.76
CA VAL A 26 3.08 -9.63 14.53
C VAL A 26 2.75 -8.14 14.46
N GLN A 27 3.49 -7.29 15.16
CA GLN A 27 3.25 -5.85 15.14
C GLN A 27 3.51 -5.27 13.74
N GLU A 28 4.63 -5.60 13.11
CA GLU A 28 4.96 -5.19 11.73
C GLU A 28 3.88 -5.65 10.75
N TYR A 29 3.41 -6.90 10.91
CA TYR A 29 2.36 -7.44 10.05
C TYR A 29 1.02 -6.73 10.23
N VAL A 30 0.64 -6.41 11.48
CA VAL A 30 -0.59 -5.67 11.79
C VAL A 30 -0.50 -4.24 11.25
N GLU A 31 0.64 -3.58 11.42
CA GLU A 31 0.86 -2.22 10.91
C GLU A 31 0.74 -2.18 9.39
N TYR A 32 1.38 -3.14 8.69
CA TYR A 32 1.27 -3.26 7.24
C TYR A 32 -0.19 -3.45 6.79
N ILE A 33 -0.94 -4.37 7.40
CA ILE A 33 -2.35 -4.60 7.05
C ILE A 33 -3.18 -3.34 7.30
N LEU A 34 -3.02 -2.71 8.46
CA LEU A 34 -3.79 -1.51 8.80
C LEU A 34 -3.49 -0.38 7.81
N LYS A 35 -2.21 -0.17 7.45
CA LYS A 35 -1.83 0.82 6.45
C LYS A 35 -2.49 0.53 5.09
N GLN A 36 -2.43 -0.71 4.61
CA GLN A 36 -3.06 -1.09 3.34
C GLN A 36 -4.58 -0.94 3.36
N VAL A 37 -5.23 -1.22 4.49
CA VAL A 37 -6.68 -1.03 4.63
C VAL A 37 -7.04 0.45 4.68
N VAL A 38 -6.26 1.26 5.39
CA VAL A 38 -6.45 2.72 5.45
C VAL A 38 -6.25 3.32 4.07
N GLU A 39 -5.12 3.07 3.41
CA GLU A 39 -4.87 3.54 2.04
C GLU A 39 -5.99 3.10 1.10
N ARG A 40 -6.41 1.84 1.16
CA ARG A 40 -7.50 1.35 0.32
C ARG A 40 -8.81 2.10 0.59
N LEU A 41 -9.15 2.33 1.85
CA LEU A 41 -10.38 3.04 2.21
C LEU A 41 -10.30 4.52 1.90
N GLU A 42 -9.14 5.17 2.07
CA GLU A 42 -8.89 6.54 1.63
C GLU A 42 -9.11 6.58 0.12
N ASN A 43 -8.36 5.81 -0.67
CA ASN A 43 -8.51 5.74 -2.13
C ASN A 43 -9.93 5.33 -2.62
N GLU A 44 -10.68 4.51 -1.88
CA GLU A 44 -12.08 4.14 -2.20
C GLU A 44 -13.09 5.24 -1.80
N ASN A 45 -12.84 5.99 -0.71
CA ASN A 45 -13.65 7.14 -0.32
C ASN A 45 -13.28 8.40 -1.12
N ASP A 46 -12.06 8.45 -1.64
CA ASP A 46 -11.51 9.45 -2.55
C ASP A 46 -11.98 9.24 -4.00
N GLU A 47 -12.84 8.26 -4.28
CA GLU A 47 -13.64 8.30 -5.51
C GLU A 47 -14.67 9.45 -5.50
N GLU A 48 -14.97 10.06 -4.33
CA GLU A 48 -15.71 11.31 -4.23
C GLU A 48 -14.82 12.57 -4.18
N ASP A 49 -13.54 12.52 -3.75
CA ASP A 49 -12.71 13.75 -3.58
C ASP A 49 -11.22 13.72 -4.05
N GLU A 50 -10.52 12.59 -4.30
CA GLU A 50 -9.08 12.61 -4.70
C GLU A 50 -8.72 11.67 -5.88
N LYS A 51 -9.42 11.82 -7.01
CA LYS A 51 -8.95 11.29 -8.31
C LYS A 51 -7.72 12.01 -8.92
N GLU A 52 -7.02 12.88 -8.17
CA GLU A 52 -6.03 13.80 -8.77
C GLU A 52 -4.54 13.50 -8.53
N GLU A 53 -4.12 12.56 -7.67
CA GLU A 53 -2.68 12.45 -7.31
C GLU A 53 -1.97 11.13 -7.64
N VAL A 54 -2.39 10.35 -8.64
CA VAL A 54 -1.61 9.14 -9.01
C VAL A 54 -0.83 9.26 -10.31
N TYR A 55 -1.32 9.87 -11.38
CA TYR A 55 -0.48 10.34 -12.50
C TYR A 55 -1.26 11.41 -13.26
N SER A 56 -0.90 12.67 -13.11
CA SER A 56 -1.42 13.69 -14.02
C SER A 56 -0.95 13.37 -15.45
N GLU A 57 -1.73 13.72 -16.48
CA GLU A 57 -1.29 13.59 -17.87
C GLU A 57 0.09 14.25 -18.10
N GLU A 58 0.40 15.30 -17.33
CA GLU A 58 1.68 15.99 -17.34
C GLU A 58 2.85 15.13 -16.83
N ASP A 59 2.62 14.30 -15.81
CA ASP A 59 3.64 13.37 -15.29
C ASP A 59 3.88 12.22 -16.26
N GLU A 60 2.83 11.74 -16.94
CA GLU A 60 2.99 10.78 -18.03
C GLU A 60 3.78 11.38 -19.21
N GLU A 61 3.53 12.64 -19.58
CA GLU A 61 4.27 13.29 -20.66
C GLU A 61 5.74 13.46 -20.31
N LYS A 62 6.08 13.86 -19.07
CA LYS A 62 7.48 13.96 -18.61
C LYS A 62 8.20 12.63 -18.64
N VAL A 63 7.53 11.54 -18.27
CA VAL A 63 8.09 10.19 -18.36
C VAL A 63 8.28 9.77 -19.83
N LYS A 64 7.30 10.04 -20.70
CA LYS A 64 7.38 9.76 -22.14
C LYS A 64 8.51 10.55 -22.81
N GLU A 65 8.69 11.82 -22.48
CA GLU A 65 9.74 12.67 -23.03
C GLU A 65 11.14 12.17 -22.61
N ARG A 66 11.29 11.79 -21.34
CA ARG A 66 12.54 11.19 -20.84
C ARG A 66 12.85 9.85 -21.50
N LEU A 67 11.84 9.00 -21.72
CA LEU A 67 12.00 7.71 -22.39
C LEU A 67 12.37 7.87 -23.88
N ARG A 68 11.80 8.86 -24.58
CA ARG A 68 12.20 9.23 -25.96
C ARG A 68 13.64 9.74 -26.01
N GLY A 69 14.04 10.60 -25.08
CA GLY A 69 15.42 11.10 -25.00
C GLY A 69 16.47 10.01 -24.72
N LEU A 70 16.03 8.89 -24.12
CA LEU A 70 16.84 7.71 -23.86
C LEU A 70 16.72 6.62 -24.95
N GLY A 71 15.88 6.82 -25.97
CA GLY A 71 15.70 5.88 -27.09
C GLY A 71 14.88 4.62 -26.76
N TYR A 72 14.09 4.65 -25.68
CA TYR A 72 13.19 3.55 -25.31
C TYR A 72 11.81 3.64 -25.97
N LEU A 73 11.47 4.80 -26.56
CA LEU A 73 10.26 5.05 -27.32
C LEU A 73 10.67 5.74 -28.63
N ASP A 74 10.29 5.18 -29.77
CA ASP A 74 10.32 5.84 -31.09
C ASP A 74 9.12 6.78 -31.26
#